data_AF-A0A2V6KWX7-F1
#
_entry.id   AF-A0A2V6KWX7-F1
#
_cell.length_a   1.000
_cell.length_b   1.000
_cell.length_c   1.000
_cell.angle_alpha   90.00
_cell.angle_beta   90.00
_cell.angle_gamma   90.00
#
_symmetry.space_group_name_H-M   'P 1'
#
loop_
_entity.id
_entity.type
_entity.pdbx_description
1 polymer ?
#
loop_
_entity_poly.entity_id
_entity_poly.type
_entity_poly.pdbx_seq_one_letter_code
_entity_poly.pdbx_strand_id
1 'polypeptide(L)'
;MIRRFEERASQQYQAQKIGGFCHLYIGQEAVVAGAIAAVRDDDYVITAYRDHAHALARGTSAEACMAELFGKETGCSRGLGGSMHFFNRQNHMYGGHAIVGAHVPLAVGLAFAIKYRGEDRVTLCFFGDGAINQGSFHEALNLAALFKLPIVFICEN
;
A
#
# COMPACT_ATOMS: atom_id res chain seq x y z
N MET A 1 5.38 -16.55 -3.34
CA MET A 1 4.56 -16.41 -2.12
C MET A 1 3.32 -15.57 -2.38
N ILE A 2 3.44 -14.29 -2.79
CA ILE A 2 2.32 -13.35 -3.04
C ILE A 2 1.19 -13.97 -3.88
N ARG A 3 1.47 -14.47 -5.10
CA ARG A 3 0.47 -15.12 -5.98
C ARG A 3 -0.38 -16.18 -5.24
N ARG A 4 0.26 -17.04 -4.44
CA ARG A 4 -0.43 -18.10 -3.69
C ARG A 4 -1.30 -17.53 -2.57
N PHE A 5 -0.86 -16.47 -1.90
CA PHE A 5 -1.68 -15.78 -0.90
C PHE A 5 -2.94 -15.20 -1.56
N GLU A 6 -2.79 -14.52 -2.69
CA GLU A 6 -3.91 -13.94 -3.43
C GLU A 6 -4.92 -14.99 -3.92
N GLU A 7 -4.43 -16.11 -4.46
CA GLU A 7 -5.30 -17.24 -4.86
C GLU A 7 -6.06 -17.82 -3.66
N ARG A 8 -5.43 -17.91 -2.48
CA ARG A 8 -6.10 -18.34 -1.26
C ARG A 8 -7.11 -17.31 -0.77
N ALA A 9 -6.78 -16.01 -0.78
CA ALA A 9 -7.72 -14.95 -0.45
C ALA A 9 -8.96 -15.00 -1.38
N SER A 10 -8.75 -15.19 -2.69
CA SER A 10 -9.83 -15.38 -3.66
C SER A 10 -10.74 -16.56 -3.31
N GLN A 11 -10.17 -17.72 -2.97
CA GLN A 11 -10.94 -18.91 -2.56
C GLN A 11 -11.76 -18.65 -1.29
N GLN A 12 -11.18 -17.98 -0.29
CA GLN A 12 -11.88 -17.68 0.96
C GLN A 12 -12.98 -16.62 0.77
N TYR A 13 -12.77 -15.67 -0.14
CA TYR A 13 -13.79 -14.70 -0.54
C TYR A 13 -14.98 -15.37 -1.23
N GLN A 14 -14.72 -16.28 -2.17
CA GLN A 14 -15.77 -17.08 -2.82
C GLN A 14 -16.53 -17.96 -1.82
N ALA A 15 -15.85 -18.46 -0.80
CA ALA A 15 -16.47 -19.19 0.31
C ALA A 15 -17.18 -18.28 1.33
N GLN A 16 -17.35 -16.98 1.02
CA GLN A 16 -18.02 -15.97 1.85
C GLN A 16 -17.42 -15.81 3.26
N LYS A 17 -16.13 -16.10 3.42
CA LYS A 17 -15.42 -15.94 4.71
C LYS A 17 -14.79 -14.57 4.92
N ILE A 18 -14.64 -13.80 3.85
CA ILE A 18 -14.09 -12.44 3.85
C ILE A 18 -15.25 -11.49 3.61
N GLY A 19 -15.47 -10.54 4.53
CA GLY A 19 -16.51 -9.52 4.41
C GLY A 19 -16.12 -8.38 3.46
N GLY A 20 -17.12 -7.74 2.87
CA GLY A 20 -16.91 -6.60 1.96
C GLY A 20 -16.41 -7.01 0.57
N PHE A 21 -15.52 -6.22 -0.02
CA PHE A 21 -14.91 -6.48 -1.32
C PHE A 21 -13.46 -6.94 -1.14
N CYS A 22 -13.09 -8.03 -1.81
CA CYS A 22 -11.71 -8.53 -1.81
C CYS A 22 -10.95 -8.05 -3.05
N HIS A 23 -9.95 -7.19 -2.85
CA HIS A 23 -9.21 -6.54 -3.93
C HIS A 23 -7.86 -7.23 -4.15
N LEU A 24 -7.84 -8.12 -5.13
CA LEU A 24 -6.66 -8.95 -5.40
C LEU A 24 -5.58 -8.19 -6.19
N TYR A 25 -4.32 -8.53 -5.97
CA TYR A 25 -3.16 -7.98 -6.69
C TYR A 25 -2.59 -8.95 -7.75
N ILE A 26 -3.42 -9.90 -8.17
CA ILE A 26 -3.12 -10.93 -9.18
C ILE A 26 -2.76 -10.26 -10.51
N GLY A 27 -1.55 -10.52 -11.01
CA GLY A 27 -1.05 -9.97 -12.28
C GLY A 27 -0.11 -8.78 -12.15
N GLN A 28 -0.03 -8.15 -10.97
CA GLN A 28 0.83 -6.99 -10.72
C GLN A 28 2.00 -7.29 -9.78
N GLU A 29 2.17 -8.56 -9.35
CA GLU A 29 3.11 -8.92 -8.28
C GLU A 29 4.57 -8.56 -8.58
N ALA A 30 4.95 -8.52 -9.86
CA ALA A 30 6.29 -8.13 -10.27
C ALA A 30 6.61 -6.66 -9.94
N VAL A 31 5.60 -5.78 -9.98
CA VAL A 31 5.74 -4.34 -9.71
C VAL A 31 6.19 -4.15 -8.27
N VAL A 32 5.40 -4.64 -7.32
CA VAL A 32 5.74 -4.52 -5.90
C VAL A 32 6.99 -5.31 -5.53
N ALA A 33 7.19 -6.51 -6.07
CA ALA A 33 8.39 -7.31 -5.77
C ALA A 33 9.67 -6.60 -6.21
N GLY A 34 9.67 -6.02 -7.43
CA GLY A 34 10.83 -5.28 -7.94
C GLY A 34 11.05 -3.96 -7.20
N ALA A 35 9.99 -3.20 -6.94
CA ALA A 35 10.10 -1.91 -6.26
C ALA A 35 10.58 -2.06 -4.81
N ILE A 36 10.05 -3.05 -4.06
CA ILE A 36 10.46 -3.28 -2.67
C ILE A 36 11.89 -3.83 -2.59
N ALA A 37 12.33 -4.65 -3.54
CA ALA A 37 13.71 -5.14 -3.58
C ALA A 37 14.76 -4.04 -3.83
N ALA A 38 14.35 -2.87 -4.33
CA ALA A 38 15.23 -1.76 -4.68
C ALA A 38 15.32 -0.66 -3.60
N VAL A 39 14.61 -0.81 -2.47
CA VAL A 39 14.56 0.19 -1.40
C VAL A 39 15.03 -0.37 -0.06
N ARG A 40 15.29 0.50 0.91
CA ARG A 40 15.65 0.10 2.27
C ARG A 40 14.43 -0.32 3.07
N ASP A 41 14.68 -1.09 4.12
CA ASP A 41 13.64 -1.55 5.05
C ASP A 41 13.00 -0.39 5.83
N ASP A 42 13.63 0.78 5.90
CA ASP A 42 13.09 1.95 6.61
C ASP A 42 12.48 3.02 5.69
N ASP A 43 12.51 2.80 4.36
CA ASP A 43 11.79 3.63 3.40
C ASP A 43 10.27 3.42 3.52
N TYR A 44 9.50 4.49 3.28
CA TYR A 44 8.06 4.48 3.50
C TYR A 44 7.32 3.96 2.27
N VAL A 45 6.30 3.12 2.48
CA VAL A 45 5.46 2.58 1.41
C VAL A 45 3.99 2.89 1.67
N ILE A 46 3.33 3.45 0.68
CA ILE A 46 1.88 3.75 0.71
C ILE A 46 1.27 3.42 -0.64
N THR A 47 0.06 2.85 -0.63
CA THR A 47 -0.59 2.31 -1.85
C THR A 47 -2.10 2.53 -1.83
N ALA A 48 -2.76 2.21 -2.94
CA ALA A 48 -4.20 2.12 -3.06
C ALA A 48 -4.73 0.81 -2.44
N TYR A 49 -5.99 0.49 -2.67
CA TYR A 49 -6.72 -0.61 -2.04
C TYR A 49 -6.33 -2.04 -2.47
N ARG A 50 -5.36 -2.23 -3.37
CA ARG A 50 -4.82 -3.57 -3.71
C ARG A 50 -3.52 -3.83 -2.94
N ASP A 51 -3.60 -3.76 -1.62
CA ASP A 51 -2.46 -3.56 -0.73
C ASP A 51 -1.87 -4.83 -0.12
N HIS A 52 -2.54 -5.98 -0.26
CA HIS A 52 -2.10 -7.25 0.31
C HIS A 52 -0.64 -7.58 -0.04
N ALA A 53 -0.32 -7.48 -1.34
CA ALA A 53 1.00 -7.80 -1.85
C ALA A 53 2.08 -6.84 -1.31
N HIS A 54 1.73 -5.57 -1.09
CA HIS A 54 2.62 -4.58 -0.49
C HIS A 54 2.91 -4.92 0.98
N ALA A 55 1.88 -5.26 1.75
CA ALA A 55 2.08 -5.64 3.15
C ALA A 55 2.95 -6.89 3.28
N LEU A 56 2.72 -7.91 2.44
CA LEU A 56 3.53 -9.13 2.40
C LEU A 56 4.97 -8.85 1.96
N ALA A 57 5.16 -8.06 0.90
CA ALA A 57 6.49 -7.69 0.41
C ALA A 57 7.27 -6.88 1.44
N ARG A 58 6.58 -6.07 2.26
CA ARG A 58 7.15 -5.35 3.39
C ARG A 58 7.30 -6.20 4.67
N GLY A 59 7.08 -7.51 4.59
CA GLY A 59 7.37 -8.42 5.70
C GLY A 59 6.24 -8.58 6.73
N THR A 60 5.02 -8.13 6.43
CA THR A 60 3.86 -8.54 7.23
C THR A 60 3.61 -10.03 7.01
N SER A 61 3.40 -10.79 8.08
CA SER A 61 3.22 -12.24 7.98
C SER A 61 1.94 -12.59 7.22
N ALA A 62 1.96 -13.69 6.48
CA ALA A 62 0.79 -14.17 5.75
C ALA A 62 -0.37 -14.51 6.71
N GLU A 63 -0.05 -14.97 7.92
CA GLU A 63 -1.01 -15.22 9.00
C GLU A 63 -1.72 -13.95 9.43
N ALA A 64 -0.99 -12.85 9.68
CA ALA A 64 -1.58 -11.57 10.06
C ALA A 64 -2.40 -10.96 8.91
N CYS A 65 -1.87 -11.03 7.68
CA CYS A 65 -2.61 -10.58 6.49
C CYS A 65 -3.92 -11.36 6.31
N MET A 66 -3.89 -12.69 6.41
CA MET A 66 -5.10 -13.50 6.28
C MET A 66 -6.06 -13.28 7.46
N ALA A 67 -5.55 -13.09 8.67
CA ALA A 67 -6.36 -12.74 9.84
C ALA A 67 -7.11 -11.42 9.63
N GLU A 68 -6.46 -10.42 9.01
CA GLU A 68 -7.08 -9.13 8.66
C GLU A 68 -8.26 -9.32 7.69
N LEU A 69 -8.08 -10.13 6.64
CA LEU A 69 -9.16 -10.43 5.69
C LEU A 69 -10.36 -11.12 6.35
N PHE A 70 -10.11 -11.92 7.37
CA PHE A 70 -11.14 -12.63 8.14
C PHE A 70 -11.75 -11.77 9.26
N GLY A 71 -11.34 -10.50 9.40
CA GLY A 71 -11.84 -9.61 10.45
C GLY A 71 -11.43 -10.04 11.87
N LYS A 72 -10.28 -10.70 12.02
CA LYS A 72 -9.79 -11.17 13.32
C LYS A 72 -8.91 -10.13 14.00
N GLU A 73 -8.96 -10.10 15.32
CA GLU A 73 -8.13 -9.20 16.16
C GLU A 73 -6.62 -9.36 15.92
N THR A 74 -6.17 -10.56 15.52
CA THR A 74 -4.77 -10.84 15.18
C THR A 74 -4.37 -10.34 13.79
N GLY A 75 -5.25 -9.63 13.08
CA GLY A 75 -4.95 -8.98 11.81
C GLY A 75 -3.98 -7.81 11.98
N CYS A 76 -3.28 -7.43 10.90
CA CYS A 76 -2.31 -6.33 10.93
C CYS A 76 -2.93 -4.96 11.31
N SER A 77 -4.24 -4.79 11.08
CA SER A 77 -5.05 -3.64 11.47
C SER A 77 -6.16 -4.04 12.46
N ARG A 78 -5.97 -5.15 13.19
CA ARG A 78 -6.91 -5.75 14.16
C ARG A 78 -8.25 -6.19 13.57
N GLY A 79 -8.28 -6.53 12.29
CA GLY A 79 -9.49 -6.98 11.59
C GLY A 79 -10.46 -5.85 11.23
N LEU A 80 -10.08 -4.59 11.45
CA LEU A 80 -10.91 -3.42 11.17
C LEU A 80 -10.70 -2.86 9.76
N GLY A 81 -9.58 -3.19 9.14
CA GLY A 81 -9.20 -2.68 7.83
C GLY A 81 -9.74 -3.53 6.68
N GLY A 82 -9.88 -4.84 6.89
CA GLY A 82 -10.32 -5.76 5.84
C GLY A 82 -9.39 -5.71 4.62
N SER A 83 -9.93 -5.99 3.44
CA SER A 83 -9.14 -6.16 2.21
C SER A 83 -8.55 -4.88 1.58
N MET A 84 -8.79 -3.70 2.15
CA MET A 84 -8.39 -2.43 1.52
C MET A 84 -7.52 -1.53 2.40
N HIS A 85 -7.25 -1.94 3.64
CA HIS A 85 -6.61 -1.10 4.66
C HIS A 85 -5.61 -1.87 5.51
N PHE A 86 -4.79 -2.71 4.87
CA PHE A 86 -3.64 -3.30 5.53
C PHE A 86 -2.68 -2.18 5.89
N PHE A 87 -2.25 -2.15 7.15
CA PHE A 87 -1.35 -1.14 7.68
C PHE A 87 -0.36 -1.81 8.61
N ASN A 88 0.92 -1.46 8.51
CA ASN A 88 1.94 -1.97 9.41
C ASN A 88 3.04 -0.93 9.64
N ARG A 89 2.95 -0.23 10.76
CA ARG A 89 3.92 0.80 11.16
C ARG A 89 5.33 0.25 11.36
N GLN A 90 5.46 -0.96 11.91
CA GLN A 90 6.79 -1.56 12.18
C GLN A 90 7.56 -1.79 10.88
N ASN A 91 6.84 -2.12 9.81
CA ASN A 91 7.39 -2.41 8.49
C ASN A 91 7.33 -1.21 7.53
N HIS A 92 7.00 -0.03 8.05
CA HIS A 92 6.86 1.22 7.27
C HIS A 92 5.87 1.11 6.10
N MET A 93 4.83 0.28 6.25
CA MET A 93 3.72 0.16 5.33
C MET A 93 2.56 1.00 5.87
N TYR A 94 2.29 2.13 5.21
CA TYR A 94 1.40 3.20 5.68
C TYR A 94 -0.03 3.10 5.16
N GLY A 95 -0.43 1.96 4.60
CA GLY A 95 -1.81 1.68 4.30
C GLY A 95 -2.09 1.36 2.84
N GLY A 96 -3.15 0.57 2.63
CA GLY A 96 -4.04 0.72 1.49
C GLY A 96 -5.15 1.74 1.77
N HIS A 97 -5.53 2.45 0.72
CA HIS A 97 -6.59 3.45 0.77
C HIS A 97 -7.68 3.14 -0.25
N ALA A 98 -8.91 3.02 0.25
CA ALA A 98 -10.12 2.74 -0.54
C ALA A 98 -10.57 3.92 -1.41
N ILE A 99 -10.30 5.17 -0.97
CA ILE A 99 -10.63 6.35 -1.75
C ILE A 99 -9.53 6.58 -2.80
N VAL A 100 -9.91 6.40 -4.06
CA VAL A 100 -9.00 6.53 -5.22
C VAL A 100 -8.29 7.88 -5.18
N GLY A 101 -6.95 7.86 -5.20
CA GLY A 101 -6.10 9.06 -5.23
C GLY A 101 -5.97 9.83 -3.91
N ALA A 102 -6.70 9.46 -2.86
CA ALA A 102 -6.65 10.16 -1.56
C ALA A 102 -5.32 9.96 -0.81
N HIS A 103 -4.59 8.89 -1.11
CA HIS A 103 -3.30 8.59 -0.48
C HIS A 103 -2.13 9.33 -1.10
N VAL A 104 -2.27 9.85 -2.32
CA VAL A 104 -1.17 10.54 -3.01
C VAL A 104 -0.72 11.81 -2.25
N PRO A 105 -1.62 12.69 -1.76
CA PRO A 105 -1.22 13.78 -0.87
C PRO A 105 -0.63 13.31 0.47
N LEU A 106 -1.08 12.17 1.00
CA LEU A 106 -0.51 11.61 2.24
C LEU A 106 0.92 11.15 2.02
N ALA A 107 1.22 10.54 0.87
CA ALA A 107 2.57 10.17 0.47
C ALA A 107 3.50 11.39 0.39
N VAL A 108 2.99 12.50 -0.16
CA VAL A 108 3.70 13.79 -0.19
C VAL A 108 3.96 14.31 1.22
N GLY A 109 3.01 14.18 2.15
CA GLY A 109 3.21 14.49 3.56
C GLY A 109 4.30 13.65 4.23
N LEU A 110 4.34 12.34 3.94
CA LEU A 110 5.40 11.43 4.42
C LEU A 110 6.78 11.86 3.88
N ALA A 111 6.87 12.15 2.59
CA ALA A 111 8.11 12.62 1.96
C ALA A 111 8.55 13.99 2.48
N PHE A 112 7.60 14.89 2.77
CA PHE A 112 7.88 16.16 3.42
C PHE A 112 8.47 15.95 4.82
N ALA A 113 7.93 15.02 5.61
CA ALA A 113 8.46 14.71 6.94
C ALA A 113 9.91 14.22 6.90
N ILE A 114 10.27 13.35 5.94
CA ILE A 114 11.65 12.91 5.70
C ILE A 114 12.57 14.11 5.50
N LYS A 115 12.20 14.99 4.55
CA LYS A 115 12.99 16.20 4.25
C LYS A 115 13.09 17.15 5.43
N TYR A 116 11.97 17.38 6.12
CA TYR A 116 11.89 18.29 7.26
C TYR A 116 12.80 17.85 8.41
N ARG A 117 12.95 16.54 8.60
CA ARG A 117 13.81 15.96 9.65
C ARG A 117 15.26 15.73 9.21
N GLY A 118 15.59 16.00 7.95
CA GLY A 118 16.93 15.72 7.41
C GLY A 118 17.26 14.22 7.35
N GLU A 119 16.25 13.36 7.20
CA GLU A 119 16.42 11.91 7.07
C GLU A 119 16.86 11.55 5.64
N ASP A 120 17.71 10.54 5.50
CA ASP A 120 18.04 9.92 4.21
C ASP A 120 17.09 8.74 3.97
N ARG A 121 15.88 9.03 3.50
CA ARG A 121 14.80 8.08 3.18
C ARG A 121 14.07 8.47 1.91
N VAL A 122 13.30 7.55 1.35
CA VAL A 122 12.36 7.83 0.26
C VAL A 122 10.96 7.30 0.58
N THR A 123 9.93 7.96 0.06
CA THR A 123 8.56 7.45 0.07
C THR A 123 8.23 6.84 -1.30
N LEU A 124 7.75 5.60 -1.34
CA LEU A 124 7.14 4.98 -2.51
C LEU A 124 5.62 5.15 -2.44
N CYS A 125 5.04 5.76 -3.48
CA CYS A 125 3.61 5.97 -3.63
C CYS A 125 3.08 5.19 -4.83
N PHE A 126 2.40 4.07 -4.58
CA PHE A 126 1.80 3.24 -5.62
C PHE A 126 0.35 3.66 -5.88
N PHE A 127 -0.08 3.72 -7.13
CA PHE A 127 -1.47 4.05 -7.50
C PHE A 127 -1.81 3.49 -8.88
N GLY A 128 -3.09 3.19 -9.11
CA GLY A 128 -3.59 2.84 -10.44
C GLY A 128 -3.72 4.06 -11.34
N ASP A 129 -3.64 3.85 -12.66
CA ASP A 129 -3.84 4.87 -13.69
C ASP A 129 -5.11 5.71 -13.51
N GLY A 130 -6.23 5.09 -13.09
CA GLY A 130 -7.48 5.81 -12.84
C GLY A 130 -7.38 6.92 -11.77
N ALA A 131 -6.38 6.84 -10.88
CA ALA A 131 -6.15 7.86 -9.84
C ALA A 131 -5.59 9.17 -10.40
N ILE A 132 -5.00 9.16 -11.61
CA ILE A 132 -4.41 10.38 -12.20
C ILE A 132 -5.46 11.45 -12.52
N ASN A 133 -6.73 11.06 -12.65
CA ASN A 133 -7.84 11.97 -12.93
C ASN A 133 -8.33 12.73 -11.68
N GLN A 134 -7.78 12.43 -10.51
CA GLN A 134 -8.14 13.12 -9.26
C GLN A 134 -7.40 14.46 -9.15
N GLY A 135 -8.09 15.53 -8.78
CA GLY A 135 -7.46 16.84 -8.54
C GLY A 135 -6.33 16.78 -7.51
N SER A 136 -6.54 15.98 -6.44
CA SER A 136 -5.54 15.76 -5.39
C SER A 136 -4.23 15.16 -5.89
N PHE A 137 -4.26 14.37 -6.98
CA PHE A 137 -3.05 13.83 -7.60
C PHE A 137 -2.19 14.96 -8.17
N HIS A 138 -2.79 15.86 -8.95
CA HIS A 138 -2.07 16.97 -9.57
C HIS A 138 -1.51 17.95 -8.53
N GLU A 139 -2.30 18.28 -7.51
CA GLU A 139 -1.86 19.12 -6.39
C GLU A 139 -0.67 18.51 -5.65
N ALA A 140 -0.74 17.21 -5.36
CA ALA A 140 0.33 16.48 -4.68
C ALA A 140 1.64 16.48 -5.49
N LEU A 141 1.58 16.19 -6.80
CA LEU A 141 2.76 16.22 -7.68
C LEU A 141 3.38 17.62 -7.75
N ASN A 142 2.55 18.67 -7.83
CA ASN A 142 3.03 20.05 -7.84
C ASN A 142 3.78 20.39 -6.54
N LEU A 143 3.23 20.04 -5.37
CA LEU A 143 3.89 20.26 -4.09
C LEU A 143 5.18 19.44 -3.94
N ALA A 144 5.17 18.18 -4.37
CA ALA A 144 6.35 17.33 -4.35
C ALA A 144 7.50 17.93 -5.17
N ALA A 145 7.20 18.44 -6.37
CA ALA A 145 8.16 19.10 -7.24
C ALA A 145 8.66 20.43 -6.66
N LEU A 146 7.73 21.31 -6.25
CA LEU A 146 8.04 22.62 -5.66
C LEU A 146 8.98 22.49 -4.47
N PHE A 147 8.69 21.55 -3.58
CA PHE A 147 9.47 21.31 -2.38
C PHE A 147 10.61 20.34 -2.58
N LYS A 148 10.85 19.80 -3.78
CA LYS A 148 11.91 18.82 -4.08
C LYS A 148 11.91 17.69 -3.04
N LEU A 149 10.79 16.99 -2.92
CA LEU A 149 10.58 15.96 -1.91
C LEU A 149 11.15 14.60 -2.34
N PRO A 150 11.65 13.78 -1.39
CA PRO A 150 12.13 12.43 -1.66
C PRO A 150 10.95 11.45 -1.81
N ILE A 151 10.34 11.44 -2.99
CA ILE A 151 9.19 10.57 -3.31
C ILE A 151 9.32 9.97 -4.71
N VAL A 152 8.91 8.71 -4.85
CA VAL A 152 8.76 8.02 -6.13
C VAL A 152 7.28 7.68 -6.33
N PHE A 153 6.70 8.22 -7.40
CA PHE A 153 5.34 7.94 -7.83
C PHE A 153 5.37 6.74 -8.78
N ILE A 154 4.65 5.67 -8.45
CA ILE A 154 4.60 4.41 -9.20
C ILE A 154 3.17 4.20 -9.70
N CYS A 155 2.96 4.44 -10.98
CA CYS A 155 1.68 4.21 -11.65
C CYS A 155 1.57 2.76 -12.13
N GLU A 156 0.50 2.09 -11.75
CA GLU A 156 0.18 0.71 -12.13
C GLU A 156 -0.91 0.75 -13.21
N ASN A 157 -0.54 0.44 -14.46
CA ASN A 157 -1.39 0.51 -15.66
C ASN A 157 -1.37 -0.83 -16.39
#